data_AF-A0A7H8KA63-F1
#
_entry.id   AF-A0A7H8KA63-F1
#
_cell.length_a   1.000
_cell.length_b   1.000
_cell.length_c   1.000
_cell.angle_alpha   90.00
_cell.angle_beta   90.00
_cell.angle_gamma   90.00
#
_symmetry.space_group_name_H-M   'P 1'
#
loop_
_entity.id
_entity.type
_entity.pdbx_description
1 polymer ?
#
loop_
_entity_poly.entity_id
_entity_poly.type
_entity_poly.pdbx_seq_one_letter_code
_entity_poly.pdbx_strand_id
1 'polypeptide(L)'
;MSRVWTAVDIEDVARSTGPREILLGARDLISPHAEDLARNLGIDVRRAGQDAPPPTPAPPAPTGSGGTGAGCGDADDCSCGCTSAEEEAERTIRTVAAAVLSANPDADASTVANETLKALGAFGGPGVGRPDQAQPLPGQSLPKKAKGARPQFFAEPGMEALVSTVVTLSSEVWVLRERLTTLEQILADRRVVERGAVDAYPVSDADAQARETEAAAFVARVLRVFYEWREEIVREETPESYREVIRQAFAQVGEGK
;
A
#
# COMPACT_ATOMS: atom_id res chain seq x y z
N MET A 1 35.26 -5.98 4.20
CA MET A 1 34.33 -5.05 4.89
C MET A 1 33.09 -4.96 4.01
N SER A 2 31.89 -5.04 4.60
CA SER A 2 30.63 -4.89 3.85
C SER A 2 30.38 -3.41 3.65
N ARG A 3 30.17 -2.99 2.40
CA ARG A 3 29.74 -1.61 2.08
C ARG A 3 28.22 -1.60 1.92
N VAL A 4 27.59 -0.54 2.42
CA VAL A 4 26.17 -0.26 2.19
C VAL A 4 26.07 0.84 1.14
N TRP A 5 25.35 0.56 0.06
CA TRP A 5 25.09 1.48 -1.04
C TRP A 5 23.74 2.16 -0.83
N THR A 6 23.77 3.49 -0.76
CA THR A 6 22.62 4.36 -0.53
C THR A 6 22.28 5.17 -1.78
N ALA A 7 21.15 5.88 -1.79
CA ALA A 7 20.75 6.72 -2.91
C ALA A 7 21.81 7.78 -3.27
N VAL A 8 22.51 8.32 -2.25
CA VAL A 8 23.59 9.30 -2.44
C VAL A 8 24.76 8.69 -3.23
N ASP A 9 25.13 7.44 -2.93
CA ASP A 9 26.18 6.74 -3.69
C ASP A 9 25.80 6.55 -5.17
N ILE A 10 24.52 6.30 -5.46
CA ILE A 10 24.01 6.13 -6.84
C ILE A 10 24.00 7.46 -7.58
N GLU A 11 23.60 8.55 -6.92
CA GLU A 11 23.66 9.90 -7.50
C GLU A 11 25.10 10.33 -7.79
N ASP A 12 26.05 9.99 -6.93
CA ASP A 12 27.47 10.28 -7.17
C ASP A 12 28.02 9.49 -8.36
N VAL A 13 27.62 8.23 -8.53
CA VAL A 13 27.93 7.45 -9.73
C VAL A 13 27.31 8.08 -10.97
N ALA A 14 26.07 8.55 -10.89
CA ALA A 14 25.37 9.22 -12.00
C ALA A 14 26.00 10.56 -12.40
N ARG A 15 26.57 11.30 -11.43
CA ARG A 15 27.31 12.55 -11.65
C ARG A 15 28.72 12.33 -12.18
N SER A 16 29.30 11.15 -11.97
CA SER A 16 30.64 10.82 -12.44
C SER A 16 30.67 10.59 -13.96
N THR A 17 31.77 10.96 -14.62
CA THR A 17 31.99 10.70 -16.06
C THR A 17 32.38 9.24 -16.36
N GLY A 18 32.24 8.35 -15.38
CA GLY A 18 32.66 6.96 -15.43
C GLY A 18 31.62 6.01 -16.04
N PRO A 19 31.93 4.70 -16.09
CA PRO A 19 30.98 3.68 -16.54
C PRO A 19 29.76 3.64 -15.60
N ARG A 20 28.56 3.55 -16.18
CA ARG A 20 27.28 3.40 -15.45
C ARG A 20 27.06 1.96 -14.98
N GLU A 21 28.06 1.40 -14.29
CA GLU A 21 28.03 0.04 -13.77
C GLU A 21 28.49 0.01 -12.31
N ILE A 22 27.76 -0.71 -11.46
CA ILE A 22 28.08 -0.93 -10.06
C ILE A 22 28.27 -2.43 -9.83
N LEU A 23 29.46 -2.81 -9.39
CA LEU A 23 29.78 -4.18 -9.00
C LEU A 23 29.69 -4.33 -7.47
N LEU A 24 28.63 -4.96 -7.00
CA LEU A 24 28.44 -5.29 -5.59
C LEU A 24 29.29 -6.51 -5.21
N GLY A 25 30.08 -6.37 -4.15
CA GLY A 25 30.76 -7.50 -3.52
C GLY A 25 29.75 -8.48 -2.91
N ALA A 26 30.20 -9.72 -2.65
CA ALA A 26 29.35 -10.79 -2.13
C ALA A 26 28.65 -10.48 -0.77
N ARG A 27 29.15 -9.49 -0.03
CA ARG A 27 28.59 -9.05 1.26
C ARG A 27 28.14 -7.59 1.23
N ASP A 28 28.12 -6.94 0.07
CA ASP A 28 27.66 -5.57 -0.05
C ASP A 28 26.14 -5.53 -0.10
N LEU A 29 25.57 -4.55 0.59
CA LEU A 29 24.14 -4.32 0.65
C LEU A 29 23.82 -3.07 -0.14
N ILE A 30 22.69 -3.07 -0.84
CA ILE A 30 22.14 -1.90 -1.51
C ILE A 30 20.72 -1.71 -0.99
N SER A 31 20.35 -0.47 -0.66
CA SER A 31 18.99 -0.19 -0.19
C SER A 31 17.97 -0.32 -1.34
N PRO A 32 16.71 -0.75 -1.09
CA PRO A 32 15.70 -0.88 -2.13
C PRO A 32 15.48 0.42 -2.92
N HIS A 33 15.48 1.56 -2.23
CA HIS A 33 15.38 2.87 -2.87
C HIS A 33 16.56 3.18 -3.81
N ALA A 34 17.78 2.75 -3.44
CA ALA A 34 18.96 2.89 -4.30
C ALA A 34 18.92 1.96 -5.52
N GLU A 35 18.35 0.74 -5.39
CA GLU A 35 18.12 -0.16 -6.53
C GLU A 35 17.13 0.44 -7.55
N ASP A 36 16.02 1.00 -7.07
CA ASP A 36 15.02 1.66 -7.92
C ASP A 36 15.62 2.88 -8.64
N LEU A 37 16.42 3.68 -7.93
CA LEU A 37 17.06 4.86 -8.47
C LEU A 37 18.13 4.49 -9.52
N ALA A 38 18.92 3.44 -9.29
CA ALA A 38 19.87 2.91 -10.26
C ALA A 38 19.16 2.43 -11.55
N ARG A 39 18.04 1.72 -11.42
CA ARG A 39 17.22 1.26 -12.55
C ARG A 39 16.69 2.43 -13.38
N ASN A 40 16.18 3.46 -12.72
CA ASN A 40 15.63 4.65 -13.38
C ASN A 40 16.69 5.48 -14.10
N LEU A 41 17.93 5.50 -13.58
CA LEU A 41 19.06 6.21 -14.19
C LEU A 41 19.83 5.37 -15.23
N GLY A 42 19.41 4.12 -15.47
CA GLY A 42 20.06 3.20 -16.41
C GLY A 42 21.47 2.80 -15.97
N ILE A 43 21.68 2.66 -14.66
CA ILE A 43 22.93 2.16 -14.07
C ILE A 43 22.78 0.66 -13.85
N ASP A 44 23.69 -0.14 -14.40
CA ASP A 44 23.66 -1.59 -14.29
C ASP A 44 24.30 -2.06 -12.97
N VAL A 45 23.54 -2.76 -12.14
CA VAL A 45 23.99 -3.22 -10.82
C VAL A 45 24.17 -4.74 -10.88
N ARG A 46 25.42 -5.20 -10.84
CA ARG A 46 25.76 -6.63 -10.88
C ARG A 46 26.37 -7.08 -9.57
N ARG A 47 26.03 -8.30 -9.11
CA ARG A 47 26.64 -8.91 -7.93
C ARG A 47 27.69 -9.92 -8.36
N ALA A 48 28.87 -9.85 -7.74
CA ALA A 48 29.92 -10.83 -7.96
C ALA A 48 29.43 -12.25 -7.63
N GLY A 49 29.32 -13.12 -8.66
CA GLY A 49 28.96 -14.54 -8.52
C GLY A 49 27.59 -14.95 -9.09
N GLN A 50 26.84 -14.06 -9.76
CA GLN A 50 25.56 -14.42 -10.40
C GLN A 50 25.66 -14.90 -11.87
N ASP A 51 26.86 -14.93 -12.47
CA ASP A 51 27.09 -15.46 -13.84
C ASP A 51 27.51 -16.94 -13.87
N ALA A 52 26.79 -17.81 -13.14
CA ALA A 52 26.88 -19.25 -13.33
C ALA A 52 25.60 -19.72 -14.06
N PRO A 53 25.69 -20.36 -15.24
CA PRO A 53 24.51 -20.83 -15.94
C PRO A 53 23.77 -21.88 -15.09
N PRO A 54 22.43 -21.82 -14.99
CA PRO A 54 21.65 -22.78 -14.21
C PRO A 54 21.71 -24.18 -14.86
N PRO A 55 21.67 -25.28 -14.07
CA PRO A 55 21.60 -26.63 -14.63
C PRO A 55 20.27 -26.85 -15.34
N THR A 56 20.34 -27.42 -16.54
CA THR A 56 19.20 -27.69 -17.43
C THR A 56 18.21 -28.68 -16.79
N PRO A 57 16.90 -28.36 -16.71
CA PRO A 57 15.90 -29.33 -16.28
C PRO A 57 15.57 -30.33 -17.42
N ALA A 58 15.39 -31.60 -17.02
CA ALA A 58 15.01 -32.72 -17.87
C ALA A 58 13.59 -32.56 -18.47
N PRO A 59 13.31 -33.16 -19.64
CA PRO A 59 12.03 -32.98 -20.33
C PRO A 59 10.89 -33.76 -19.65
N PRO A 60 9.66 -33.20 -19.59
CA PRO A 60 8.49 -33.94 -19.16
C PRO A 60 7.92 -34.83 -20.26
N ALA A 61 7.44 -36.01 -19.87
CA ALA A 61 6.70 -36.97 -20.70
C ALA A 61 5.24 -36.51 -20.96
N PRO A 62 4.58 -37.01 -22.03
CA PRO A 62 3.37 -36.39 -22.55
C PRO A 62 2.11 -36.89 -21.84
N THR A 63 1.18 -35.98 -21.57
CA THR A 63 -0.24 -36.32 -21.37
C THR A 63 -1.09 -35.36 -22.17
N GLY A 64 -1.89 -35.92 -23.08
CA GLY A 64 -2.79 -35.18 -23.95
C GLY A 64 -4.18 -35.02 -23.36
N SER A 65 -4.83 -33.92 -23.74
CA SER A 65 -6.25 -33.75 -24.09
C SER A 65 -6.37 -32.26 -24.47
N GLY A 66 -6.84 -31.87 -25.65
CA GLY A 66 -8.14 -32.21 -26.21
C GLY A 66 -9.14 -31.11 -25.80
N GLY A 67 -9.15 -29.97 -26.49
CA GLY A 67 -10.09 -28.89 -26.23
C GLY A 67 -9.91 -27.73 -27.21
N THR A 68 -10.85 -27.59 -28.14
CA THR A 68 -10.92 -26.62 -29.23
C THR A 68 -11.07 -25.18 -28.72
N GLY A 69 -10.07 -24.33 -28.97
CA GLY A 69 -10.19 -22.88 -28.87
C GLY A 69 -10.64 -22.31 -30.22
N ALA A 70 -11.88 -21.82 -30.30
CA ALA A 70 -12.32 -20.95 -31.39
C ALA A 70 -11.67 -19.57 -31.18
N GLY A 71 -10.86 -19.14 -32.14
CA GLY A 71 -10.32 -17.79 -32.20
C GLY A 71 -11.35 -16.81 -32.73
N CYS A 72 -11.46 -15.64 -32.11
CA CYS A 72 -12.14 -14.49 -32.70
C CYS A 72 -11.09 -13.67 -33.46
N GLY A 73 -11.18 -13.68 -34.79
CA GLY A 73 -10.42 -12.78 -35.67
C GLY A 73 -11.21 -11.50 -35.92
N ASP A 74 -10.46 -10.41 -36.09
CA ASP A 74 -10.96 -9.11 -36.53
C ASP A 74 -11.59 -9.20 -37.93
N ALA A 75 -12.86 -8.80 -38.04
CA ALA A 75 -13.48 -8.02 -39.14
C ALA A 75 -14.99 -8.29 -39.19
N ASP A 76 -15.74 -7.19 -39.16
CA ASP A 76 -17.11 -6.99 -39.62
C ASP A 76 -18.28 -7.82 -39.04
N ASP A 77 -19.28 -7.07 -38.58
CA ASP A 77 -20.65 -7.47 -38.26
C ASP A 77 -20.92 -8.09 -36.88
N CYS A 78 -20.86 -7.25 -35.83
CA CYS A 78 -21.47 -7.57 -34.53
C CYS A 78 -22.97 -7.27 -34.54
N SER A 79 -23.73 -8.09 -35.27
CA SER A 79 -25.17 -8.24 -35.08
C SER A 79 -25.44 -9.51 -34.27
N CYS A 80 -25.22 -9.50 -32.95
CA CYS A 80 -25.79 -10.48 -32.01
C CYS A 80 -25.62 -10.04 -30.53
N GLY A 81 -26.73 -9.71 -29.86
CA GLY A 81 -27.03 -10.23 -28.52
C GLY A 81 -26.34 -9.64 -27.29
N CYS A 82 -26.41 -8.33 -27.03
CA CYS A 82 -26.12 -7.83 -25.67
C CYS A 82 -27.14 -8.33 -24.61
N THR A 83 -28.29 -8.87 -25.04
CA THR A 83 -29.26 -9.52 -24.14
C THR A 83 -28.86 -10.95 -23.75
N SER A 84 -28.01 -11.64 -24.54
CA SER A 84 -27.67 -13.04 -24.24
C SER A 84 -26.65 -13.19 -23.12
N ALA A 85 -25.75 -12.20 -22.93
CA ALA A 85 -24.76 -12.24 -21.85
C ALA A 85 -25.41 -12.07 -20.46
N GLU A 86 -26.39 -11.17 -20.34
CA GLU A 86 -27.16 -11.00 -19.09
C GLU A 86 -28.04 -12.22 -18.82
N GLU A 87 -28.69 -12.77 -19.85
CA GLU A 87 -29.49 -14.01 -19.73
C GLU A 87 -28.62 -15.23 -19.36
N GLU A 88 -27.40 -15.32 -19.88
CA GLU A 88 -26.43 -16.37 -19.56
C GLU A 88 -25.90 -16.23 -18.13
N ALA A 89 -25.64 -15.00 -17.67
CA ALA A 89 -25.28 -14.72 -16.28
C ALA A 89 -26.43 -15.09 -15.33
N GLU A 90 -27.68 -14.69 -15.63
CA GLU A 90 -28.84 -15.03 -14.80
C GLU A 90 -29.05 -16.55 -14.73
N ARG A 91 -28.91 -17.25 -15.87
CA ARG A 91 -29.01 -18.72 -15.93
C ARG A 91 -27.92 -19.39 -15.09
N THR A 92 -26.70 -18.85 -15.12
CA THR A 92 -25.58 -19.34 -14.31
C THR A 92 -25.84 -19.13 -12.82
N ILE A 93 -26.25 -17.92 -12.42
CA ILE A 93 -26.60 -17.58 -11.03
C ILE A 93 -27.71 -18.50 -10.52
N ARG A 94 -28.79 -18.69 -11.29
CA ARG A 94 -29.92 -19.55 -10.91
C ARG A 94 -29.51 -21.01 -10.77
N THR A 95 -28.63 -21.50 -11.65
CA THR A 95 -28.12 -22.88 -11.59
C THR A 95 -27.25 -23.12 -10.35
N VAL A 96 -26.34 -22.19 -10.05
CA VAL A 96 -25.49 -22.28 -8.87
C VAL A 96 -26.30 -22.12 -7.58
N ALA A 97 -27.26 -21.19 -7.54
CA ALA A 97 -28.15 -21.02 -6.39
C ALA A 97 -29.01 -22.26 -6.11
N ALA A 98 -29.52 -22.91 -7.16
CA ALA A 98 -30.27 -24.16 -7.03
C ALA A 98 -29.38 -25.30 -6.49
N ALA A 99 -28.13 -25.39 -6.94
CA ALA A 99 -27.17 -26.36 -6.42
C ALA A 99 -26.86 -26.12 -4.93
N VAL A 100 -26.64 -24.87 -4.53
CA VAL A 100 -26.40 -24.47 -3.12
C VAL A 100 -27.60 -24.81 -2.24
N LEU A 101 -28.82 -24.47 -2.67
CA LEU A 101 -30.05 -24.79 -1.93
C LEU A 101 -30.28 -26.31 -1.83
N SER A 102 -29.98 -27.07 -2.89
CA SER A 102 -30.11 -28.54 -2.86
C SER A 102 -29.13 -29.21 -1.90
N ALA A 103 -27.93 -28.62 -1.75
CA ALA A 103 -26.91 -29.11 -0.81
C ALA A 103 -27.21 -28.69 0.64
N ASN A 104 -28.04 -27.66 0.85
CA ASN A 104 -28.37 -27.13 2.17
C ASN A 104 -29.85 -26.68 2.22
N PRO A 105 -30.80 -27.64 2.33
CA PRO A 105 -32.23 -27.36 2.17
C PRO A 105 -32.82 -26.47 3.28
N ASP A 106 -32.16 -26.40 4.43
CA ASP A 106 -32.59 -25.60 5.58
C ASP A 106 -31.94 -24.19 5.61
N ALA A 107 -31.12 -23.85 4.62
CA ALA A 107 -30.42 -22.57 4.57
C ALA A 107 -31.39 -21.40 4.28
N ASP A 108 -31.25 -20.31 5.03
CA ASP A 108 -32.00 -19.09 4.74
C ASP A 108 -31.54 -18.41 3.43
N ALA A 109 -32.37 -17.51 2.89
CA ALA A 109 -32.10 -16.84 1.62
C ALA A 109 -30.78 -16.07 1.60
N SER A 110 -30.34 -15.55 2.76
CA SER A 110 -29.09 -14.82 2.90
C SER A 110 -27.86 -15.73 2.80
N THR A 111 -27.96 -16.94 3.36
CA THR A 111 -26.94 -17.97 3.32
C THR A 111 -26.79 -18.52 1.91
N VAL A 112 -27.91 -18.80 1.25
CA VAL A 112 -27.91 -19.26 -0.17
C VAL A 112 -27.30 -18.19 -1.06
N ALA A 113 -27.65 -16.91 -0.88
CA ALA A 113 -27.07 -15.81 -1.64
C ALA A 113 -25.55 -15.70 -1.44
N ASN A 114 -25.08 -15.75 -0.19
CA ASN A 114 -23.65 -15.65 0.13
C ASN A 114 -22.83 -16.82 -0.42
N GLU A 115 -23.31 -18.06 -0.28
CA GLU A 115 -22.60 -19.23 -0.82
C GLU A 115 -22.67 -19.29 -2.36
N THR A 116 -23.75 -18.80 -2.97
CA THR A 116 -23.84 -18.64 -4.44
C THR A 116 -22.82 -17.62 -4.94
N LEU A 117 -22.73 -16.45 -4.30
CA LEU A 117 -21.75 -15.41 -4.65
C LEU A 117 -20.31 -15.94 -4.50
N LYS A 118 -20.03 -16.65 -3.42
CA LYS A 118 -18.75 -17.29 -3.16
C LYS A 118 -18.41 -18.38 -4.19
N ALA A 119 -19.38 -19.19 -4.61
CA ALA A 119 -19.21 -20.19 -5.66
C ALA A 119 -18.96 -19.55 -7.04
N LEU A 120 -19.49 -18.36 -7.27
CA LEU A 120 -19.22 -17.54 -8.46
C LEU A 120 -17.90 -16.74 -8.37
N GLY A 121 -17.17 -16.84 -7.26
CA GLY A 121 -15.94 -16.07 -7.03
C GLY A 121 -16.16 -14.58 -6.77
N ALA A 122 -17.41 -14.15 -6.60
CA ALA A 122 -17.79 -12.80 -6.22
C ALA A 122 -17.65 -12.65 -4.69
N PHE A 123 -16.42 -12.46 -4.22
CA PHE A 123 -16.17 -12.14 -2.81
C PHE A 123 -16.59 -10.70 -2.52
N GLY A 124 -17.65 -10.57 -1.71
CA GLY A 124 -18.11 -9.30 -1.17
C GLY A 124 -18.87 -8.44 -2.19
N GLY A 125 -19.87 -7.71 -1.70
CA GLY A 125 -20.68 -6.81 -2.52
C GLY A 125 -19.87 -5.67 -3.16
N PRO A 126 -20.52 -4.76 -3.89
CA PRO A 126 -19.87 -3.58 -4.44
C PRO A 126 -19.13 -2.82 -3.33
N GLY A 127 -17.81 -2.67 -3.46
CA GLY A 127 -16.96 -1.94 -2.51
C GLY A 127 -16.17 -2.79 -1.51
N VAL A 128 -16.31 -4.12 -1.51
CA VAL A 128 -15.44 -5.00 -0.70
C VAL A 128 -14.19 -5.35 -1.53
N GLY A 129 -13.02 -4.93 -1.06
CA GLY A 129 -11.75 -5.21 -1.74
C GLY A 129 -11.50 -6.72 -1.90
N ARG A 130 -10.74 -7.08 -2.94
CA ARG A 130 -10.37 -8.48 -3.17
C ARG A 130 -9.53 -9.01 -1.98
N PRO A 131 -9.61 -10.30 -1.63
CA PRO A 131 -8.92 -10.86 -0.45
C PRO A 131 -7.39 -10.78 -0.50
N ASP A 132 -6.80 -10.67 -1.69
CA ASP A 132 -5.38 -10.35 -1.90
C ASP A 132 -5.02 -8.94 -1.41
N GLN A 133 -5.93 -7.97 -1.51
CA GLN A 133 -5.73 -6.61 -0.97
C GLN A 133 -5.68 -6.57 0.57
N ALA A 134 -6.16 -7.61 1.24
CA ALA A 134 -6.11 -7.70 2.70
C ALA A 134 -4.79 -8.33 3.22
N GLN A 135 -3.90 -8.76 2.32
CA GLN A 135 -2.61 -9.32 2.72
C GLN A 135 -1.58 -8.22 3.02
N PRO A 136 -0.65 -8.46 3.97
CA PRO A 136 0.44 -7.53 4.22
C PRO A 136 1.24 -7.24 2.95
N LEU A 137 1.79 -6.03 2.86
CA LEU A 137 2.70 -5.69 1.76
C LEU A 137 3.91 -6.65 1.73
N PRO A 138 4.50 -6.92 0.55
CA PRO A 138 5.65 -7.83 0.43
C PRO A 138 6.78 -7.45 1.40
N GLY A 139 7.23 -8.42 2.21
CA GLY A 139 8.27 -8.23 3.22
C GLY A 139 7.75 -7.81 4.61
N GLN A 140 6.46 -7.56 4.77
CA GLN A 140 5.87 -7.19 6.05
C GLN A 140 5.27 -8.41 6.77
N SER A 141 5.78 -8.70 7.98
CA SER A 141 5.21 -9.72 8.86
C SER A 141 4.36 -9.03 9.94
N LEU A 142 3.06 -9.35 9.99
CA LEU A 142 2.15 -8.85 11.01
C LEU A 142 1.93 -9.89 12.11
N PRO A 143 1.81 -9.48 13.38
CA PRO A 143 1.47 -10.39 14.47
C PRO A 143 0.10 -11.04 14.24
N LYS A 144 -0.06 -12.27 14.74
CA LYS A 144 -1.31 -13.03 14.56
C LYS A 144 -2.51 -12.28 15.15
N LYS A 145 -3.55 -12.09 14.33
CA LYS A 145 -4.83 -11.52 14.78
C LYS A 145 -5.58 -12.54 15.66
N ALA A 146 -6.19 -12.06 16.75
CA ALA A 146 -7.07 -12.87 17.57
C ALA A 146 -8.28 -13.38 16.77
N LYS A 147 -8.72 -14.61 17.03
CA LYS A 147 -9.91 -15.20 16.38
C LYS A 147 -11.17 -14.59 17.00
N GLY A 148 -12.03 -13.99 16.19
CA GLY A 148 -13.31 -13.42 16.61
C GLY A 148 -13.61 -12.04 16.00
N ALA A 149 -14.86 -11.61 16.10
CA ALA A 149 -15.25 -10.24 15.79
C ALA A 149 -14.66 -9.29 16.84
N ARG A 150 -14.10 -8.15 16.40
CA ARG A 150 -13.62 -7.12 17.32
C ARG A 150 -14.85 -6.47 17.97
N PRO A 151 -14.90 -6.31 19.31
CA PRO A 151 -15.98 -5.57 19.95
C PRO A 151 -15.98 -4.13 19.43
N GLN A 152 -17.14 -3.67 18.96
CA GLN A 152 -17.31 -2.32 18.45
C GLN A 152 -17.85 -1.40 19.55
N PHE A 153 -17.11 -0.35 19.89
CA PHE A 153 -17.44 0.64 20.92
C PHE A 153 -17.97 1.94 20.33
N PHE A 154 -17.59 2.30 19.10
CA PHE A 154 -18.03 3.53 18.45
C PHE A 154 -18.95 3.23 17.26
N ALA A 155 -19.96 4.07 17.05
CA ALA A 155 -20.89 3.93 15.93
C ALA A 155 -20.17 4.01 14.57
N GLU A 156 -19.16 4.87 14.46
CA GLU A 156 -18.33 5.02 13.27
C GLU A 156 -17.09 4.10 13.37
N PRO A 157 -16.93 3.12 12.45
CA PRO A 157 -15.81 2.17 12.51
C PRO A 157 -14.41 2.82 12.46
N GLY A 158 -14.29 3.98 11.82
CA GLY A 158 -13.02 4.72 11.71
C GLY A 158 -12.49 5.26 13.05
N MET A 159 -13.39 5.55 14.00
CA MET A 159 -13.03 6.13 15.29
C MET A 159 -12.20 5.17 16.16
N GLU A 160 -12.49 3.87 16.11
CA GLU A 160 -11.69 2.87 16.83
C GLU A 160 -10.27 2.76 16.30
N ALA A 161 -10.13 2.81 14.97
CA ALA A 161 -8.82 2.78 14.34
C ALA A 161 -8.02 4.01 14.72
N LEU A 162 -8.64 5.19 14.73
CA LEU A 162 -7.99 6.43 15.16
C LEU A 162 -7.53 6.37 16.62
N VAL A 163 -8.42 6.00 17.55
CA VAL A 163 -8.07 5.88 18.98
C VAL A 163 -6.94 4.87 19.18
N SER A 164 -7.03 3.71 18.52
CA SER A 164 -5.97 2.68 18.59
C SER A 164 -4.62 3.21 18.09
N THR A 165 -4.62 3.97 17.00
CA THR A 165 -3.42 4.59 16.43
C THR A 165 -2.85 5.64 17.38
N VAL A 166 -3.67 6.53 17.94
CA VAL A 166 -3.23 7.58 18.88
C VAL A 166 -2.62 6.97 20.14
N VAL A 167 -3.23 5.94 20.71
CA VAL A 167 -2.68 5.25 21.90
C VAL A 167 -1.34 4.59 21.58
N THR A 168 -1.23 3.93 20.43
CA THR A 168 0.03 3.30 19.99
C THR A 168 1.12 4.35 19.78
N LEU A 169 0.83 5.42 19.04
CA LEU A 169 1.78 6.52 18.82
C LEU A 169 2.20 7.19 20.14
N SER A 170 1.27 7.42 21.06
CA SER A 170 1.58 7.99 22.38
C SER A 170 2.55 7.11 23.17
N SER A 171 2.38 5.79 23.06
CA SER A 171 3.24 4.81 23.71
C SER A 171 4.66 4.81 23.11
N GLU A 172 4.77 4.86 21.78
CA GLU A 172 6.06 4.98 21.09
C GLU A 172 6.76 6.32 21.42
N VAL A 173 6.02 7.43 21.46
CA VAL A 173 6.56 8.75 21.85
C VAL A 173 7.08 8.72 23.29
N TRP A 174 6.39 8.04 24.20
CA TRP A 174 6.87 7.86 25.57
C TRP A 174 8.18 7.05 25.62
N VAL A 175 8.28 5.96 24.85
CA VAL A 175 9.52 5.17 24.76
C VAL A 175 10.68 6.00 24.23
N LEU A 176 10.44 6.86 23.23
CA LEU A 176 11.45 7.80 22.74
C LEU A 176 11.88 8.79 23.82
N ARG A 177 10.93 9.34 24.59
CA ARG A 177 11.23 10.25 25.71
C ARG A 177 12.06 9.56 26.80
N GLU A 178 11.72 8.33 27.16
CA GLU A 178 12.46 7.55 28.15
C GLU A 178 13.89 7.28 27.67
N ARG A 179 14.04 6.95 26.38
CA ARG A 179 15.35 6.73 25.76
C ARG A 179 16.20 8.02 25.73
N LEU A 180 15.61 9.18 25.44
CA LEU A 180 16.30 10.47 25.52
C LEU A 180 16.72 10.79 26.95
N THR A 181 15.83 10.59 27.93
CA THR A 181 16.15 10.78 29.36
C THR A 181 17.30 9.87 29.79
N THR A 182 17.28 8.60 29.36
CA THR A 182 18.35 7.64 29.64
C THR A 182 19.67 8.06 28.97
N LEU A 183 19.61 8.57 27.73
CA LEU A 183 20.78 9.07 27.02
C LEU A 183 21.41 10.26 27.76
N GLU A 184 20.61 11.21 28.22
CA GLU A 184 21.06 12.36 29.02
C GLU A 184 21.74 11.91 30.32
N GLN A 185 21.15 10.93 31.02
CA GLN A 185 21.75 10.34 32.22
C GLN A 185 23.11 9.69 31.93
N ILE A 186 23.21 8.87 30.87
CA ILE A 186 24.47 8.22 30.49
C ILE A 186 25.55 9.26 30.15
N LEU A 187 25.19 10.34 29.44
CA LEU A 187 26.13 11.40 29.08
C LEU A 187 26.60 12.20 30.31
N ALA A 188 25.71 12.45 31.27
CA ALA A 188 26.05 13.10 32.53
C ALA A 188 26.96 12.22 33.40
N ASP A 189 26.66 10.93 33.52
CA ASP A 189 27.48 9.99 34.29
C ASP A 189 28.89 9.84 33.70
N ARG A 190 29.01 9.96 32.37
CA ARG A 190 30.30 10.01 31.66
C ARG A 190 30.97 11.38 31.68
N ARG A 191 30.36 12.39 32.32
CA ARG A 191 30.83 13.78 32.39
C ARG A 191 31.05 14.43 31.03
N VAL A 192 30.24 14.04 30.03
CA VAL A 192 30.25 14.67 28.68
C VAL A 192 29.41 15.95 28.70
N VAL A 193 28.31 15.95 29.45
CA VAL A 193 27.43 17.09 29.68
C VAL A 193 27.14 17.21 31.16
N GLU A 194 26.81 18.42 31.64
CA GLU A 194 26.32 18.60 33.01
C GLU A 194 24.90 18.06 33.16
N ARG A 195 24.55 17.60 34.36
CA ARG A 195 23.18 17.18 34.66
C ARG A 195 22.22 18.36 34.52
N GLY A 196 21.13 18.19 33.77
CA GLY A 196 20.18 19.27 33.48
C GLY A 196 20.67 20.27 32.43
N ALA A 197 21.77 19.98 31.72
CA ALA A 197 22.28 20.87 30.66
C ALA A 197 21.29 21.09 29.52
N VAL A 198 20.45 20.10 29.20
CA VAL A 198 19.40 20.23 28.19
C VAL A 198 18.34 21.24 28.62
N ASP A 199 17.87 21.15 29.86
CA ASP A 199 16.88 22.08 30.43
C ASP A 199 17.42 23.51 30.56
N ALA A 200 18.71 23.64 30.87
CA ALA A 200 19.40 24.91 31.01
C ALA A 200 19.97 25.47 29.69
N TYR A 201 19.75 24.79 28.56
CA TYR A 201 20.38 25.15 27.30
C TYR A 201 19.89 26.54 26.82
N PRO A 202 20.78 27.53 26.67
CA PRO A 202 20.40 28.86 26.20
C PRO A 202 20.07 28.81 24.71
N VAL A 203 18.79 28.89 24.38
CA VAL A 203 18.33 29.01 22.99
C VAL A 203 18.50 30.47 22.56
N SER A 204 19.23 30.70 21.46
CA SER A 204 19.36 32.04 20.89
C SER A 204 18.05 32.50 20.25
N ASP A 205 17.83 33.81 20.12
CA ASP A 205 16.63 34.34 19.45
C ASP A 205 16.50 33.80 18.01
N ALA A 206 17.63 33.63 17.31
CA ALA A 206 17.67 33.06 15.97
C ALA A 206 17.23 31.58 15.96
N ASP A 207 17.71 30.77 16.91
CA ASP A 207 17.33 29.36 17.02
C ASP A 207 15.87 29.20 17.45
N ALA A 208 15.39 30.07 18.35
CA ALA A 208 13.99 30.08 18.77
C ALA A 208 13.06 30.35 17.58
N GLN A 209 13.38 31.37 16.76
CA GLN A 209 12.63 31.69 15.55
C GLN A 209 12.66 30.54 14.53
N ALA A 210 13.82 29.89 14.36
CA ALA A 210 13.95 28.73 13.47
C ALA A 210 13.06 27.56 13.94
N ARG A 211 13.08 27.24 15.25
CA ARG A 211 12.24 26.19 15.84
C ARG A 211 10.76 26.51 15.75
N GLU A 212 10.35 27.76 15.95
CA GLU A 212 8.95 28.16 15.81
C GLU A 212 8.47 28.02 14.37
N THR A 213 9.31 28.43 13.41
CA THR A 213 9.02 28.28 11.98
C THR A 213 8.88 26.80 11.60
N GLU A 214 9.78 25.96 12.09
CA GLU A 214 9.73 24.51 11.86
C GLU A 214 8.51 23.87 12.53
N ALA A 215 8.19 24.27 13.76
CA ALA A 215 7.02 23.79 14.49
C ALA A 215 5.72 24.16 13.76
N ALA A 216 5.60 25.39 13.27
CA ALA A 216 4.46 25.83 12.47
C ALA A 216 4.34 25.01 11.18
N ALA A 217 5.45 24.76 10.48
CA ALA A 217 5.46 23.93 9.27
C ALA A 217 5.08 22.47 9.56
N PHE A 218 5.54 21.92 10.68
CA PHE A 218 5.18 20.59 11.14
C PHE A 218 3.69 20.49 11.46
N VAL A 219 3.16 21.42 12.24
CA VAL A 219 1.72 21.49 12.58
C VAL A 219 0.88 21.63 11.31
N ALA A 220 1.31 22.45 10.35
CA ALA A 220 0.63 22.59 9.06
C ALA A 220 0.56 21.27 8.27
N ARG A 221 1.63 20.47 8.27
CA ARG A 221 1.64 19.14 7.63
C ARG A 221 0.71 18.15 8.34
N VAL A 222 0.76 18.10 9.67
CA VAL A 222 -0.07 17.18 10.47
C VAL A 222 -1.56 17.54 10.36
N LEU A 223 -1.89 18.82 10.40
CA LEU A 223 -3.26 19.31 10.39
C LEU A 223 -3.77 19.67 9.00
N ARG A 224 -3.08 19.25 7.93
CA ARG A 224 -3.43 19.60 6.54
C ARG A 224 -4.90 19.33 6.22
N VAL A 225 -5.44 18.20 6.69
CA VAL A 225 -6.85 17.81 6.50
C VAL A 225 -7.84 18.84 7.05
N PHE A 226 -7.54 19.48 8.19
CA PHE A 226 -8.41 20.51 8.77
C PHE A 226 -8.35 21.82 7.99
N TYR A 227 -7.21 22.13 7.39
CA TYR A 227 -7.09 23.28 6.50
C TYR A 227 -7.88 23.07 5.21
N GLU A 228 -7.88 21.84 4.67
CA GLU A 228 -8.69 21.45 3.51
C GLU A 228 -10.19 21.58 3.83
N TRP A 229 -10.65 21.03 4.96
CA TRP A 229 -12.04 21.19 5.39
C TRP A 229 -12.44 22.66 5.56
N ARG A 230 -11.55 23.49 6.11
CA ARG A 230 -11.79 24.92 6.20
C ARG A 230 -11.91 25.55 4.81
N GLU A 231 -11.05 25.19 3.86
CA GLU A 231 -11.11 25.68 2.48
C GLU A 231 -12.41 25.26 1.78
N GLU A 232 -12.83 24.00 1.94
CA GLU A 232 -14.11 23.47 1.43
C GLU A 232 -15.31 24.24 1.99
N ILE A 233 -15.33 24.47 3.31
CA ILE A 233 -16.39 25.24 3.98
C ILE A 233 -16.43 26.68 3.45
N VAL A 234 -15.26 27.33 3.31
CA VAL A 234 -15.17 28.72 2.82
C VAL A 234 -15.57 28.82 1.35
N ARG A 235 -15.30 27.79 0.55
CA ARG A 235 -15.66 27.74 -0.87
C ARG A 235 -17.06 27.18 -1.12
N GLU A 236 -17.79 26.80 -0.07
CA GLU A 236 -19.10 26.15 -0.15
C GLU A 236 -19.07 24.90 -1.06
N GLU A 237 -17.92 24.19 -1.09
CA GLU A 237 -17.76 22.98 -1.88
C GLU A 237 -18.59 21.85 -1.25
N THR A 238 -19.67 21.46 -1.91
CA THR A 238 -20.53 20.34 -1.48
C THR A 238 -20.12 19.02 -2.14
N PRO A 239 -20.48 17.87 -1.55
CA PRO A 239 -20.31 16.57 -2.21
C PRO A 239 -20.94 16.52 -3.61
N GLU A 240 -22.06 17.22 -3.82
CA GLU A 240 -22.75 17.33 -5.10
C GLU A 240 -21.92 18.13 -6.13
N SER A 241 -21.29 19.23 -5.71
CA SER A 241 -20.35 20.00 -6.53
C SER A 241 -19.18 19.13 -7.01
N TYR A 242 -18.57 18.37 -6.09
CA TYR A 242 -17.47 17.44 -6.42
C TYR A 242 -17.89 16.36 -7.43
N ARG A 243 -19.10 15.80 -7.27
CA ARG A 243 -19.66 14.80 -8.20
C ARG A 243 -19.94 15.39 -9.59
N GLU A 244 -20.30 16.67 -9.67
CA GLU A 244 -20.49 17.37 -10.94
C GLU A 244 -19.18 17.53 -11.70
N VAL A 245 -18.12 17.94 -11.00
CA VAL A 245 -16.76 18.06 -11.56
C VAL A 245 -16.29 16.71 -12.12
N ILE A 246 -16.51 15.63 -11.37
CA ILE A 246 -16.20 14.26 -11.84
C ILE A 246 -17.00 13.92 -13.10
N ARG A 247 -18.31 14.22 -13.11
CA ARG A 247 -19.18 13.92 -14.26
C ARG A 247 -18.72 14.69 -15.50
N GLN A 248 -18.37 15.96 -15.36
CA GLN A 248 -17.82 16.78 -16.44
C GLN A 248 -16.48 16.25 -16.94
N ALA A 249 -15.58 15.84 -16.05
CA ALA A 249 -14.30 15.26 -16.43
C ALA A 249 -14.49 13.97 -17.25
N PHE A 250 -15.40 13.09 -16.85
CA PHE A 250 -15.71 11.87 -17.62
C PHE A 250 -16.42 12.16 -18.95
N ALA A 251 -17.28 13.18 -19.01
CA ALA A 251 -17.90 13.62 -20.26
C ALA A 251 -16.84 14.13 -21.27
N GLN A 252 -15.87 14.92 -20.81
CA GLN A 252 -14.78 15.43 -21.66
C GLN A 252 -13.84 14.33 -22.17
N VAL A 253 -13.60 13.28 -21.37
CA VAL A 253 -12.83 12.11 -21.80
C VAL A 253 -13.61 11.25 -22.81
N GLY A 254 -14.95 11.27 -22.74
CA GLY A 254 -15.83 10.59 -23.68
C GLY A 254 -15.96 11.28 -25.05
N GLU A 255 -15.85 12.61 -25.10
CA GLU A 255 -15.92 13.39 -26.35
C GLU A 255 -14.61 13.35 -27.18
N GLY A 256 -13.54 12.75 -26.65
CA GLY A 256 -12.24 12.62 -27.31
C GLY A 256 -12.02 11.32 -28.11
N LYS A 257 -13.06 10.54 -28.41
CA LYS A 257 -12.99 9.32 -29.24
C LYS A 257 -13.88 9.41 -30.47
#